data_AF-A0A660ML62-F1
#
_entry.id   AF-A0A660ML62-F1
#
_cell.length_a   1.000
_cell.length_b   1.000
_cell.length_c   1.000
_cell.angle_alpha   90.00
_cell.angle_beta   90.00
_cell.angle_gamma   90.00
#
_symmetry.space_group_name_H-M   'P 1'
#
loop_
_entity.id
_entity.type
_entity.pdbx_description
1 polymer ?
#
loop_
_entity_poly.entity_id
_entity_poly.type
_entity_poly.pdbx_seq_one_letter_code
_entity_poly.pdbx_strand_id
1 'polypeptide(L)'
;DFGNGMKIADGEAILLPAGSRTTFAEFFAPANYNETVNTMAQPYYAKRVAMKFDKGWDLEAQSNPLPLVLRPELVATIKVA
;
A
#
# COMPACT_ATOMS: atom_id res chain seq x y z
N ASP A 1 -13.96 14.40 4.90
CA ASP A 1 -12.69 14.60 4.21
C ASP A 1 -11.75 13.49 4.64
N PHE A 2 -11.27 12.63 3.73
CA PHE A 2 -10.46 11.44 4.04
C PHE A 2 -9.02 11.80 4.47
N GLY A 3 -8.87 12.80 5.34
CA GLY A 3 -7.58 13.24 5.86
C GLY A 3 -6.67 13.84 4.78
N ASN A 4 -7.16 14.83 4.04
CA ASN A 4 -6.42 15.58 2.99
C ASN A 4 -5.18 16.38 3.47
N GLY A 5 -4.63 16.06 4.65
CA GLY A 5 -3.44 16.70 5.20
C GLY A 5 -2.29 15.70 5.32
N MET A 6 -1.08 16.12 4.93
CA MET A 6 0.13 15.38 5.27
C MET A 6 0.21 15.20 6.79
N LYS A 7 0.40 13.96 7.24
CA LYS A 7 0.53 13.61 8.66
C LYS A 7 1.94 13.89 9.16
N ILE A 8 2.31 15.17 9.20
CA ILE A 8 3.57 15.65 9.75
C ILE A 8 3.22 16.49 10.99
N ALA A 9 3.96 16.29 12.09
CA ALA A 9 3.73 17.06 13.30
C ALA A 9 4.13 18.53 13.11
N ASP A 10 3.57 19.42 13.93
CA ASP A 10 3.93 20.83 13.87
C ASP A 10 5.42 21.03 14.22
N GLY A 11 6.09 21.91 13.49
CA GLY A 11 7.54 22.10 13.58
C GLY A 11 8.38 20.91 13.08
N GLU A 12 7.81 19.92 12.39
CA GLU A 12 8.56 18.84 11.74
C GLU A 12 8.48 18.93 10.21
N ALA A 13 9.50 18.42 9.53
CA ALA A 13 9.49 18.23 8.08
C ALA A 13 10.24 16.94 7.71
N ILE A 14 9.85 16.32 6.60
CA ILE A 14 10.50 15.13 6.05
C ILE A 14 11.28 15.55 4.81
N LEU A 15 12.58 15.32 4.82
CA LEU A 15 13.45 15.53 3.66
C LEU A 15 13.34 14.31 2.74
N LEU A 16 12.85 14.53 1.52
CA LEU A 16 12.71 13.50 0.50
C LEU A 16 13.59 13.84 -0.72
N PRO A 17 14.37 12.87 -1.25
CA PRO A 17 15.18 13.09 -2.44
C PRO A 17 14.29 13.17 -3.69
N ALA A 18 14.28 14.32 -4.37
CA ALA A 18 13.44 14.56 -5.55
C ALA A 18 13.95 13.88 -6.85
N GLY A 19 15.16 13.30 -6.85
CA GLY A 19 15.83 12.80 -8.06
C GLY A 19 16.00 11.27 -8.15
N SER A 20 15.61 10.51 -7.13
CA SER A 20 15.91 9.09 -7.08
C SER A 20 14.74 8.23 -7.57
N ARG A 21 14.86 7.70 -8.80
CA ARG A 21 13.89 6.73 -9.36
C ARG A 21 13.87 5.37 -8.65
N THR A 22 14.81 5.12 -7.74
CA THR A 22 15.03 3.81 -7.11
C THR A 22 15.08 3.85 -5.59
N THR A 23 14.73 4.97 -4.96
CA THR A 23 14.70 5.07 -3.48
C THR A 23 13.39 4.57 -2.89
N PHE A 24 12.28 4.76 -3.60
CA PHE A 24 10.97 4.32 -3.17
C PHE A 24 10.47 3.23 -4.12
N ALA A 25 10.02 2.12 -3.56
CA ALA A 25 9.43 1.03 -4.30
C ALA A 25 8.17 0.55 -3.58
N GLU A 26 7.16 0.17 -4.35
CA GLU A 26 5.96 -0.47 -3.83
C GLU A 26 5.95 -1.92 -4.31
N PHE A 27 6.06 -2.85 -3.36
CA PHE A 27 5.95 -4.26 -3.63
C PHE A 27 4.57 -4.76 -3.23
N PHE A 28 4.10 -5.82 -3.87
CA PHE A 28 2.83 -6.45 -3.53
C PHE A 28 3.05 -7.93 -3.28
N ALA A 29 2.33 -8.46 -2.29
CA ALA A 29 2.20 -9.90 -2.11
C ALA A 29 0.93 -10.40 -2.81
N PRO A 30 0.90 -11.67 -3.27
CA PRO A 30 -0.33 -12.27 -3.76
C PRO A 30 -1.45 -12.25 -2.71
N ALA A 31 -2.71 -12.30 -3.16
CA ALA A 31 -3.85 -12.41 -2.24
C ALA A 31 -3.85 -13.72 -1.44
N ASN A 32 -4.66 -13.73 -0.38
CA ASN A 32 -4.85 -14.90 0.49
C ASN A 32 -5.86 -15.91 -0.09
N TYR A 33 -6.02 -15.95 -1.41
CA TYR A 33 -6.88 -16.91 -2.09
C TYR A 33 -6.07 -18.12 -2.54
N ASN A 34 -6.68 -19.31 -2.47
CA ASN A 34 -6.03 -20.53 -2.94
C ASN A 34 -5.58 -20.44 -4.40
N GLU A 35 -6.30 -19.69 -5.24
CA GLU A 35 -5.97 -19.49 -6.66
C GLU A 35 -4.78 -18.56 -6.89
N THR A 36 -4.40 -17.74 -5.92
CA THR A 36 -3.31 -16.77 -6.04
C THR A 36 -1.99 -17.28 -5.45
N VAL A 37 -1.98 -18.49 -4.88
CA VAL A 37 -0.76 -19.15 -4.39
C VAL A 37 0.21 -19.36 -5.55
N ASN A 38 1.47 -18.97 -5.35
CA ASN A 38 2.55 -19.09 -6.34
C ASN A 38 2.28 -18.36 -7.68
N THR A 39 1.49 -17.29 -7.65
CA THR A 39 1.23 -16.41 -8.80
C THR A 39 1.95 -15.07 -8.66
N MET A 40 2.10 -14.33 -9.75
CA MET A 40 2.59 -12.95 -9.69
C MET A 40 1.58 -12.05 -8.96
N ALA A 41 2.08 -11.27 -8.01
CA ALA A 41 1.26 -10.36 -7.22
C ALA A 41 0.60 -9.27 -8.09
N GLN A 42 -0.63 -8.94 -7.76
CA GLN A 42 -1.39 -7.82 -8.33
C GLN A 42 -1.64 -6.77 -7.24
N PRO A 43 -1.73 -5.48 -7.60
CA PRO A 43 -2.03 -4.42 -6.63
C PRO A 43 -3.38 -4.57 -5.95
N TYR A 44 -4.38 -5.08 -6.67
CA TYR A 44 -5.74 -5.25 -6.18
C TYR A 44 -6.31 -6.59 -6.64
N TYR A 45 -6.99 -7.26 -5.72
CA TYR A 45 -7.77 -8.46 -5.98
C TYR A 45 -9.21 -8.18 -5.58
N ALA A 46 -10.14 -8.64 -6.41
CA ALA A 46 -11.56 -8.60 -6.11
C ALA A 46 -12.17 -9.95 -6.48
N LYS A 47 -12.91 -10.53 -5.55
CA LYS A 47 -13.58 -11.81 -5.72
C LYS A 47 -15.04 -11.70 -5.35
N ARG A 48 -15.90 -12.32 -6.16
CA ARG A 48 -17.32 -12.45 -5.86
C ARG A 48 -17.68 -13.92 -5.69
N VAL A 49 -18.49 -14.23 -4.68
CA VAL A 49 -18.97 -15.59 -4.40
C VAL A 49 -20.49 -15.53 -4.29
N ALA A 50 -21.18 -16.46 -4.95
CA ALA A 50 -22.63 -16.57 -4.81
C ALA A 50 -22.98 -16.97 -3.37
N MET A 51 -23.90 -16.24 -2.75
CA MET A 51 -24.37 -16.56 -1.41
C MET A 51 -25.16 -17.85 -1.41
N LYS A 52 -25.28 -18.47 -0.23
CA LYS A 52 -26.07 -19.68 -0.06
C LYS A 52 -27.53 -19.45 -0.49
N PHE A 53 -28.09 -20.40 -1.26
CA PHE A 53 -29.45 -20.36 -1.81
C PHE A 53 -29.73 -19.20 -2.77
N ASP A 54 -28.73 -18.73 -3.51
CA ASP A 54 -28.87 -17.66 -4.53
C ASP A 54 -29.45 -16.35 -3.98
N LYS A 55 -29.25 -16.09 -2.68
CA LYS A 55 -29.78 -14.90 -1.99
C LYS A 55 -29.00 -13.62 -2.30
N GLY A 56 -27.92 -13.70 -3.09
CA GLY A 56 -27.08 -12.57 -3.42
C GLY A 56 -25.64 -12.96 -3.76
N TRP A 57 -24.75 -11.99 -3.67
CA TRP A 57 -23.32 -12.14 -3.92
C TRP A 57 -22.52 -11.51 -2.78
N ASP A 58 -21.58 -12.27 -2.23
CA ASP A 58 -20.54 -11.75 -1.36
C ASP A 58 -19.39 -11.24 -2.22
N LEU A 59 -18.90 -10.05 -1.89
CA LEU A 59 -17.78 -9.40 -2.56
C LEU A 59 -16.68 -9.17 -1.55
N GLU A 60 -15.47 -9.59 -1.89
CA GLU A 60 -14.29 -9.34 -1.10
C GLU A 60 -13.24 -8.67 -1.99
N ALA A 61 -12.61 -7.62 -1.46
CA ALA A 61 -11.51 -6.95 -2.10
C ALA A 61 -10.30 -6.95 -1.16
N GLN A 62 -9.14 -7.27 -1.71
CA GLN A 62 -7.89 -7.35 -0.96
C GLN A 62 -6.77 -6.62 -1.71
N SER A 63 -5.88 -6.00 -0.94
CA SER A 63 -4.58 -5.52 -1.40
C SER A 63 -3.55 -5.79 -0.30
N ASN A 64 -2.37 -6.27 -0.70
CA ASN A 64 -1.26 -6.57 0.23
C ASN A 64 -0.01 -5.75 -0.18
N PRO A 65 -0.03 -4.41 -0.02
CA PRO A 65 1.11 -3.55 -0.36
C PRO A 65 2.20 -3.59 0.72
N LEU A 66 3.46 -3.51 0.27
CA LEU A 66 4.64 -3.28 1.08
C LEU A 66 5.44 -2.11 0.49
N PRO A 67 5.11 -0.86 0.87
CA PRO A 67 5.91 0.30 0.51
C PRO A 67 7.27 0.23 1.22
N LEU A 68 8.36 0.36 0.47
CA LEU A 68 9.72 0.24 0.98
C LEU A 68 10.61 1.39 0.53
N VAL A 69 11.41 1.90 1.47
CA VAL A 69 12.50 2.83 1.21
C VAL A 69 13.79 2.02 1.03
N LEU A 70 14.23 1.88 -0.22
CA LEU A 70 15.41 1.09 -0.57
C LEU A 70 16.73 1.74 -0.14
N ARG A 71 16.71 3.05 0.12
CA ARG A 71 17.85 3.82 0.63
C ARG A 71 17.40 4.66 1.83
N PRO A 72 17.29 4.06 3.03
CA PRO A 72 16.72 4.72 4.20
C PRO A 72 17.53 5.97 4.61
N GLU A 73 18.84 5.98 4.38
CA GLU A 73 19.71 7.11 4.73
C GLU A 73 19.41 8.41 3.96
N LEU A 74 18.69 8.34 2.84
CA LEU A 74 18.30 9.53 2.06
C LEU A 74 17.05 10.23 2.62
N VAL A 75 16.36 9.62 3.58
CA VAL A 75 15.16 10.16 4.19
C VAL A 75 15.49 10.56 5.62
N ALA A 76 15.22 11.80 5.97
CA ALA A 76 15.45 12.33 7.31
C ALA A 76 14.28 13.17 7.78
N THR A 77 13.95 13.07 9.06
CA THR A 77 13.01 13.98 9.73
C THR A 77 13.79 15.10 10.38
N ILE A 78 13.46 16.34 10.06
CA ILE A 78 14.05 17.55 10.63
C ILE A 78 13.04 18.28 11.51
N LYS A 79 13.53 18.99 12.51
CA LYS A 79 12.75 19.92 13.32
C LYS A 79 13.03 21.34 12.88
N VAL A 80 11.98 22.09 12.57
CA VAL A 80 12.04 23.51 12.23
C VAL A 80 11.86 24.28 13.54
N ALA A 81 12.89 25.03 13.92
CA ALA A 81 12.90 25.88 15.12
C ALA A 81 12.14 27.20 14.89
#